data_AF-A0A1H9G4J3-F1
#
_entry.id   AF-A0A1H9G4J3-F1
#
_cell.length_a   1.000
_cell.length_b   1.000
_cell.length_c   1.000
_cell.angle_alpha   90.00
_cell.angle_beta   90.00
_cell.angle_gamma   90.00
#
_symmetry.space_group_name_H-M   'P 1'
#
loop_
_entity.id
_entity.type
_entity.pdbx_description
1 polymer ?
#
loop_
_entity_poly.entity_id
_entity_poly.type
_entity_poly.pdbx_seq_one_letter_code
_entity_poly.pdbx_strand_id
1 'polypeptide(L)' 'MNGDRPNGDDSLETEQHLRKALQHLSEARDGDDLRKTNAVALEEVANTVSTVLHEYEHDE' A
#
# COMPACT_ATOMS: atom_id res chain seq x y z
N MET A 1 -29.09 -10.01 -19.24
CA MET A 1 -27.97 -9.11 -18.90
C MET A 1 -27.40 -9.60 -17.58
N ASN A 2 -26.46 -10.54 -17.59
CA ASN A 2 -25.76 -10.97 -16.38
C ASN A 2 -24.27 -10.89 -16.71
N GLY A 3 -23.67 -9.74 -16.40
CA GLY A 3 -22.23 -9.55 -16.48
C GLY A 3 -21.62 -10.07 -15.20
N ASP A 4 -21.17 -11.32 -15.24
CA ASP A 4 -20.21 -11.87 -14.31
C ASP A 4 -18.92 -11.05 -14.48
N ARG A 5 -18.71 -10.05 -13.60
CA ARG A 5 -17.45 -9.30 -13.57
C ARG A 5 -16.42 -10.20 -12.89
N PRO A 6 -15.26 -10.43 -13.50
CA PRO A 6 -14.23 -11.26 -12.89
C PRO A 6 -13.71 -10.53 -11.66
N ASN A 7 -13.91 -11.11 -10.48
CA ASN A 7 -13.39 -10.65 -9.18
C ASN A 7 -11.84 -10.51 -9.14
N GLY A 8 -11.13 -10.92 -10.20
CA GLY A 8 -9.67 -10.85 -10.28
C GLY A 8 -9.10 -9.47 -10.67
N ASP A 9 -9.89 -8.60 -11.30
CA ASP A 9 -9.42 -7.24 -11.65
C ASP A 9 -9.29 -6.35 -10.42
N ASP A 10 -10.26 -6.40 -9.50
CA ASP A 10 -10.25 -5.63 -8.25
C ASP A 10 -9.09 -6.07 -7.32
N SER A 11 -8.68 -7.34 -7.43
CA SER A 11 -7.61 -7.91 -6.60
C SER A 11 -6.22 -7.42 -7.00
N LEU A 12 -5.93 -7.53 -8.29
CA LEU A 12 -4.73 -6.97 -8.90
C LEU A 12 -4.64 -5.45 -8.77
N GLU A 13 -5.78 -4.74 -8.81
CA GLU A 13 -5.82 -3.30 -8.60
C GLU A 13 -5.47 -2.94 -7.14
N THR A 14 -6.02 -3.68 -6.17
CA THR A 14 -5.73 -3.47 -4.74
C THR A 14 -4.26 -3.70 -4.41
N GLU A 15 -3.66 -4.79 -4.90
CA GLU A 15 -2.23 -5.08 -4.72
C GLU A 15 -1.34 -3.95 -5.29
N GLN A 16 -1.66 -3.47 -6.49
CA GLN A 16 -0.93 -2.35 -7.12
C GLN A 16 -1.05 -1.05 -6.33
N HIS A 17 -2.22 -0.79 -5.73
CA HIS A 17 -2.42 0.39 -4.87
C HIS A 17 -1.59 0.30 -3.58
N LEU A 18 -1.51 -0.88 -2.96
CA LEU A 18 -0.70 -1.09 -1.75
C LEU A 18 0.80 -0.91 -2.05
N ARG A 19 1.28 -1.43 -3.18
CA ARG A 19 2.66 -1.22 -3.63
C ARG A 19 2.97 0.26 -3.91
N LYS A 20 2.05 0.98 -4.56
CA LYS A 20 2.19 2.44 -4.79
C LYS A 20 2.16 3.23 -3.48
N ALA A 21 1.35 2.84 -2.51
CA ALA A 21 1.32 3.47 -1.20
C ALA A 21 2.69 3.34 -0.49
N LEU A 22 3.32 2.15 -0.52
CA LEU A 22 4.68 1.96 0.00
C LEU A 22 5.70 2.86 -0.71
N GLN A 23 5.62 2.96 -2.04
CA GLN A 23 6.49 3.86 -2.81
C GLN A 23 6.34 5.31 -2.35
N HIS A 24 5.11 5.83 -2.27
CA HIS A 24 4.86 7.22 -1.84
C HIS A 24 5.31 7.49 -0.40
N LEU A 25 5.19 6.51 0.50
CA LEU A 25 5.67 6.63 1.87
C LEU A 25 7.20 6.71 1.93
N SER A 26 7.90 5.94 1.09
CA SER A 26 9.36 6.03 0.96
C SER A 26 9.80 7.37 0.40
N GLU A 27 9.18 7.83 -0.70
CA GLU A 27 9.46 9.13 -1.32
C GLU A 27 9.20 10.28 -0.35
N ALA A 28 8.12 10.20 0.43
CA ALA A 28 7.83 11.16 1.47
C ALA A 28 8.94 11.16 2.53
N ARG A 29 9.34 9.98 3.03
CA ARG A 29 10.38 9.81 4.06
C ARG A 29 11.74 10.38 3.65
N ASP A 30 12.09 10.21 2.37
CA ASP A 30 13.37 10.66 1.83
C ASP A 30 13.37 12.17 1.47
N GLY A 31 12.24 12.86 1.61
CA GLY A 31 12.14 14.31 1.45
C GLY A 31 12.86 15.08 2.59
N ASP A 32 13.62 16.10 2.21
CA ASP A 32 14.53 16.86 3.09
C ASP A 32 13.82 17.64 4.24
N ASP A 33 12.50 17.84 4.17
CA ASP A 33 11.73 18.73 5.06
C ASP A 33 10.89 17.99 6.12
N LEU A 34 11.21 16.73 6.41
CA LEU A 34 10.49 15.94 7.40
C LEU A 34 10.99 16.13 8.83
N ARG A 35 10.06 16.47 9.73
CA ARG A 35 10.29 16.41 11.17
C ARG A 35 10.40 14.95 11.64
N LYS A 36 11.20 14.70 12.67
CA LYS A 36 11.42 13.36 13.27
C LYS A 36 10.12 12.60 13.55
N THR A 37 9.10 13.25 14.14
CA THR A 37 7.80 12.63 14.41
C THR A 37 7.06 12.22 13.13
N ASN A 38 7.16 13.02 12.07
CA ASN A 38 6.54 12.69 10.79
C ASN A 38 7.26 11.52 10.12
N ALA A 39 8.59 11.44 10.21
CA ALA A 39 9.34 10.29 9.71
C ALA A 39 8.94 8.98 10.40
N VAL A 40 8.77 9.00 11.73
CA VAL A 40 8.28 7.84 12.49
C VAL A 40 6.84 7.47 12.09
N ALA A 41 5.96 8.47 11.91
CA ALA A 41 4.60 8.21 11.47
C ALA A 41 4.55 7.55 10.08
N LEU A 42 5.41 7.98 9.15
CA LEU A 42 5.51 7.37 7.82
C LEU A 42 6.03 5.93 7.87
N GLU A 43 6.98 5.63 8.76
CA GLU A 43 7.48 4.27 9.00
C GLU A 43 6.37 3.34 9.50
N GLU A 44 5.60 3.77 10.50
CA GLU A 44 4.48 2.97 11.05
C GLU A 44 3.39 2.72 10.01
N VAL A 45 3.07 3.71 9.18
CA VAL A 45 2.13 3.56 8.07
C VAL A 45 2.69 2.59 7.02
N ALA A 46 3.97 2.67 6.68
CA ALA A 46 4.60 1.75 5.73
C ALA A 46 4.57 0.31 6.24
N ASN A 47 4.86 0.10 7.54
CA ASN A 47 4.74 -1.21 8.18
C ASN A 47 3.32 -1.76 8.07
N THR A 48 2.31 -0.93 8.35
CA THR A 48 0.90 -1.32 8.27
C THR A 48 0.51 -1.72 6.84
N VAL A 49 0.87 -0.89 5.85
CA VAL A 49 0.59 -1.18 4.43
C VAL A 49 1.30 -2.44 3.97
N SER A 50 2.53 -2.68 4.43
CA SER A 50 3.27 -3.91 4.12
C SER A 50 2.60 -5.15 4.72
N THR A 51 2.07 -5.06 5.94
CA THR A 51 1.29 -6.16 6.55
C THR A 51 0.03 -6.44 5.74
N VAL A 52 -0.73 -5.41 5.39
CA VAL A 52 -1.94 -5.57 4.57
C VAL A 52 -1.62 -6.15 3.20
N LEU A 53 -0.54 -5.71 2.54
CA LEU A 53 -0.09 -6.29 1.28
C LEU A 53 0.29 -7.77 1.43
N HIS A 54 1.00 -8.11 2.50
CA HIS A 54 1.37 -9.51 2.75
C HIS A 54 0.15 -10.39 3.02
N GLU A 55 -0.81 -9.91 3.80
CA GLU A 55 -2.09 -10.60 4.02
C GLU A 55 -2.85 -10.77 2.70
N TYR A 56 -2.88 -9.72 1.87
CA TYR A 56 -3.51 -9.74 0.56
C TYR A 56 -2.90 -10.79 -0.38
N GLU A 57 -1.57 -10.83 -0.47
CA GLU A 57 -0.82 -11.80 -1.28
C GLU A 57 -0.99 -13.26 -0.79
N HIS A 58 -1.48 -13.46 0.43
CA HIS A 58 -1.63 -14.78 1.07
C HIS A 58 -3.09 -15.26 1.19
N ASP A 59 -4.07 -14.37 0.96
CA ASP A 59 -5.51 -14.66 0.96
C ASP A 59 -6.05 -15.07 -0.45
N GLU A 60 -5.22 -14.90 -1.51
CA GLU A 60 -5.43 -15.41 -2.88
C GLU A 60 -4.81 -16.81 -3.11
#